data_AF-A0A519E9S7-F1
#
_entry.id   AF-A0A519E9S7-F1
#
_cell.length_a   1.000
_cell.length_b   1.000
_cell.length_c   1.000
_cell.angle_alpha   90.00
_cell.angle_beta   90.00
_cell.angle_gamma   90.00
#
_symmetry.space_group_name_H-M   'P 1'
#
loop_
_entity.id
_entity.type
_entity.pdbx_description
1 polymer ?
#
loop_
_entity_poly.entity_id
_entity_poly.type
_entity_poly.pdbx_seq_one_letter_code
_entity_poly.pdbx_strand_id
1 'polypeptide(L)'
;MFSTSVQKACIAARTLLILAVRMICDFYNWLFNVQTVSVINIDFHGFNEYEYTAVPSVKPNVYRVAFCHWINGKAVSTWSERMDEREWLSIRNRLTDQEAHFPS
;
A
#
# COMPACT_ATOMS: atom_id res chain seq x y z
N MET A 1 34.60 -18.39 32.38
CA MET A 1 34.83 -17.43 31.28
C MET A 1 34.66 -18.17 29.96
N PHE A 2 33.66 -17.81 29.15
CA PHE A 2 33.52 -18.38 27.80
C PHE A 2 34.70 -17.94 26.93
N SER A 3 35.18 -18.81 26.04
CA SER A 3 36.26 -18.45 25.12
C SER A 3 35.82 -17.27 24.24
N THR A 4 36.78 -16.43 23.86
CA THR A 4 36.55 -15.28 22.96
C THR A 4 35.92 -15.69 21.62
N SER A 5 36.08 -16.95 21.20
CA SER A 5 35.43 -17.49 19.99
C SER A 5 33.94 -17.72 20.18
N VAL A 6 33.52 -18.22 21.35
CA VAL A 6 32.10 -18.47 21.69
C VAL A 6 31.34 -17.15 21.83
N GLN A 7 31.97 -16.12 22.42
CA GLN A 7 31.38 -14.78 22.49
C GLN A 7 31.17 -14.15 21.12
N LYS A 8 32.15 -14.26 20.20
CA LYS A 8 32.01 -13.76 18.82
C LYS A 8 30.88 -14.48 18.06
N ALA A 9 30.78 -15.80 18.21
CA ALA A 9 29.71 -16.59 17.60
C ALA A 9 28.33 -16.19 18.14
N CYS A 10 28.19 -16.00 19.46
CA CYS A 10 26.95 -15.52 20.07
C CYS A 10 26.55 -14.12 19.58
N ILE A 11 27.50 -13.20 19.45
CA ILE A 11 27.24 -11.86 18.91
C ILE A 11 26.79 -11.95 17.45
N ALA A 12 27.47 -12.74 16.62
CA ALA A 12 27.09 -12.93 15.22
C ALA A 12 25.69 -13.55 15.06
N ALA A 13 25.38 -14.58 15.86
CA ALA A 13 24.05 -15.21 15.87
C ALA A 13 22.96 -14.23 16.32
N ARG A 14 23.23 -13.41 17.34
CA ARG A 14 22.30 -12.37 17.79
C ARG A 14 22.06 -11.31 16.71
N THR A 15 23.11 -10.88 16.01
CA THR A 15 22.98 -9.92 14.91
C THR A 15 22.15 -10.50 13.75
N LEU A 16 22.39 -11.76 13.36
CA LEU A 16 21.60 -12.44 12.33
C LEU A 16 20.13 -12.55 12.72
N LEU A 17 19.83 -12.88 13.98
CA LEU A 17 18.47 -12.94 14.49
C LEU A 17 17.78 -11.57 14.41
N ILE A 18 18.45 -10.50 14.82
CA ILE A 18 17.91 -9.13 14.77
C ILE A 18 17.62 -8.72 13.31
N LEU A 19 18.53 -9.04 12.38
CA LEU A 19 18.33 -8.75 10.95
C LEU A 19 17.15 -9.54 10.38
N ALA A 20 17.03 -10.82 10.72
CA ALA A 20 15.93 -11.67 10.27
C ALA A 20 14.58 -11.14 10.78
N VAL A 21 14.48 -10.79 12.06
CA VAL A 21 13.26 -10.21 12.65
C VAL A 21 12.90 -8.89 11.96
N ARG A 22 13.88 -8.01 11.71
CA ARG A 22 13.63 -6.76 10.97
C ARG A 22 13.08 -7.01 9.58
N MET A 23 13.70 -7.89 8.79
CA MET A 23 13.22 -8.22 7.45
C MET A 23 11.78 -8.77 7.46
N ILE A 24 11.44 -9.59 8.46
CA ILE A 24 10.09 -10.12 8.62
C ILE A 24 9.11 -8.99 8.97
N CYS A 25 9.45 -8.11 9.92
CA CYS A 25 8.62 -6.97 10.28
C CYS A 25 8.43 -6.01 9.10
N ASP A 26 9.49 -5.70 8.36
CA ASP A 26 9.43 -4.84 7.17
C ASP A 26 8.57 -5.49 6.09
N PHE A 27 8.67 -6.81 5.90
CA PHE A 27 7.81 -7.55 4.99
C PHE A 27 6.34 -7.53 5.42
N TYR A 28 6.04 -7.69 6.71
CA TYR A 28 4.67 -7.59 7.22
C TYR A 28 4.11 -6.18 7.08
N ASN A 29 4.88 -5.17 7.48
CA ASN A 29 4.49 -3.77 7.31
C ASN A 29 4.23 -3.45 5.84
N TRP A 30 5.07 -3.97 4.95
CA TRP A 30 4.92 -3.85 3.51
C TRP A 30 3.67 -4.59 2.98
N LEU A 31 3.40 -5.82 3.43
CA LEU A 31 2.25 -6.62 2.99
C LEU A 31 0.92 -6.00 3.43
N PHE A 32 0.90 -5.33 4.58
CA PHE A 32 -0.28 -4.66 5.13
C PHE A 32 -0.35 -3.16 4.82
N ASN A 33 0.61 -2.60 4.06
CA ASN A 33 0.56 -1.20 3.60
C ASN A 33 -0.35 -1.06 2.36
N VAL A 34 -1.56 -1.60 2.47
CA VAL A 34 -2.62 -1.41 1.49
C VAL A 34 -3.10 0.03 1.62
N GLN A 35 -3.13 0.75 0.50
CA GLN A 35 -3.54 2.14 0.45
C GLN A 35 -4.83 2.23 -0.37
N THR A 36 -5.90 2.73 0.25
CA THR A 36 -7.17 2.98 -0.44
C THR A 36 -7.42 4.48 -0.48
N VAL A 37 -7.82 4.98 -1.64
CA VAL A 37 -8.30 6.34 -1.86
C VAL A 37 -9.61 6.28 -2.60
N SER A 38 -10.61 6.97 -2.08
CA SER A 38 -11.92 7.16 -2.71
C SER A 38 -12.06 8.58 -3.19
N VAL A 39 -12.89 8.81 -4.20
CA VAL A 39 -13.40 10.14 -4.55
C VAL A 39 -14.90 10.02 -4.76
N ILE A 40 -15.64 10.90 -4.12
CA ILE A 40 -17.10 10.94 -4.19
C ILE A 40 -17.52 12.14 -5.04
N ASN A 41 -18.46 11.92 -5.95
CA ASN A 41 -19.08 12.96 -6.75
C ASN A 41 -20.60 12.75 -6.80
N ILE A 42 -21.38 13.83 -6.72
CA ILE A 42 -22.84 13.79 -6.80
C ILE A 42 -23.27 14.53 -8.07
N ASP A 43 -23.94 13.84 -8.97
CA ASP A 43 -24.45 14.40 -10.22
C ASP A 43 -25.93 14.07 -10.44
N PHE A 44 -26.48 14.44 -11.61
CA PHE A 44 -27.87 14.16 -11.97
C PHE A 44 -28.20 12.65 -12.09
N HIS A 45 -27.20 11.79 -12.18
CA HIS A 45 -27.34 10.33 -12.20
C HIS A 45 -27.22 9.70 -10.80
N GLY A 46 -26.78 10.48 -9.80
CA GLY A 46 -26.84 10.15 -8.38
C GLY A 46 -25.47 10.22 -7.70
N PHE A 47 -25.30 9.36 -6.69
CA PHE A 47 -24.06 9.26 -5.92
C PHE A 47 -23.05 8.39 -6.67
N ASN A 48 -21.94 8.98 -7.09
CA ASN A 48 -20.83 8.32 -7.75
C ASN A 48 -19.65 8.21 -6.78
N GLU A 49 -19.08 7.02 -6.66
CA GLU A 49 -17.90 6.79 -5.83
C GLU A 49 -16.85 6.05 -6.65
N TYR A 50 -15.64 6.61 -6.68
CA TYR A 50 -14.49 6.08 -7.40
C TYR A 50 -13.45 5.64 -6.39
N GLU A 51 -13.31 4.35 -6.17
CA GLU A 51 -12.37 3.78 -5.22
C GLU A 51 -11.15 3.20 -5.95
N TYR A 52 -9.97 3.53 -5.46
CA TYR A 52 -8.69 2.98 -5.88
C TYR A 52 -8.00 2.33 -4.68
N THR A 53 -7.71 1.04 -4.77
CA THR A 53 -6.99 0.28 -3.73
C THR A 53 -5.68 -0.24 -4.29
N ALA A 54 -4.56 0.23 -3.73
CA ALA A 54 -3.22 -0.20 -4.08
C ALA A 54 -2.67 -1.18 -3.04
N VAL A 55 -2.35 -2.38 -3.50
CA VAL A 55 -1.69 -3.41 -2.71
C VAL A 55 -0.23 -3.48 -3.17
N PRO A 56 0.74 -3.35 -2.27
CA PRO A 56 2.14 -3.52 -2.64
C PRO A 56 2.40 -4.92 -3.25
N SER A 57 3.19 -5.00 -4.32
CA SER A 57 3.69 -6.25 -4.92
C SER A 57 5.08 -6.65 -4.41
N VAL A 58 5.36 -7.95 -4.24
CA VAL A 58 6.63 -8.46 -3.66
C VAL A 58 7.88 -7.89 -4.36
N LYS A 59 7.72 -7.49 -5.64
CA LYS A 59 8.70 -6.70 -6.36
C LYS A 59 8.72 -5.26 -5.83
N PRO A 60 9.88 -4.75 -5.33
CA PRO A 60 9.98 -3.39 -4.81
C PRO A 60 9.45 -2.34 -5.78
N ASN A 61 8.80 -1.32 -5.24
CA ASN A 61 8.26 -0.16 -5.96
C ASN A 61 7.21 -0.50 -7.04
N VAL A 62 6.54 -1.64 -6.90
CA VAL A 62 5.42 -2.03 -7.76
C VAL A 62 4.19 -2.25 -6.90
N TYR A 63 3.04 -1.77 -7.37
CA TYR A 63 1.75 -1.94 -6.76
C TYR A 63 0.82 -2.68 -7.71
N ARG A 64 -0.07 -3.50 -7.16
CA ARG A 64 -1.29 -3.92 -7.86
C ARG A 64 -2.39 -2.97 -7.42
N VAL A 65 -2.87 -2.16 -8.35
CA VAL A 65 -3.95 -1.21 -8.12
C VAL A 65 -5.24 -1.84 -8.63
N ALA A 66 -6.29 -1.78 -7.82
CA ALA A 66 -7.64 -2.14 -8.18
C ALA A 66 -8.50 -0.88 -8.16
N PHE A 67 -9.40 -0.76 -9.13
CA PHE A 67 -10.35 0.33 -9.24
C PHE A 67 -11.77 -0.22 -9.22
N CYS A 68 -12.65 0.48 -8.52
CA CYS A 68 -14.09 0.26 -8.51
C CYS A 68 -14.82 1.60 -8.66
N HIS A 69 -15.75 1.68 -9.61
CA HIS A 69 -16.71 2.77 -9.72
C HIS A 69 -18.09 2.27 -9.30
N TRP A 70 -18.69 2.94 -8.33
CA TRP A 70 -20.01 2.69 -7.81
C TRP A 70 -20.95 3.83 -8.20
N ILE A 71 -22.17 3.48 -8.65
CA ILE A 71 -23.26 4.43 -8.85
C ILE A 71 -24.43 3.98 -7.97
N ASN A 72 -24.86 4.82 -7.04
CA ASN A 72 -25.95 4.54 -6.10
C ASN A 72 -25.79 3.17 -5.40
N GLY A 73 -24.56 2.85 -4.98
CA GLY A 73 -24.22 1.60 -4.28
C GLY A 73 -24.08 0.37 -5.18
N LYS A 74 -24.13 0.50 -6.51
CA LYS A 74 -23.90 -0.60 -7.46
C LYS A 74 -22.58 -0.42 -8.18
N ALA A 75 -21.73 -1.45 -8.18
CA ALA A 75 -20.51 -1.45 -8.97
C ALA A 75 -20.87 -1.49 -10.46
N VAL A 76 -20.42 -0.48 -11.21
CA VAL A 76 -20.69 -0.34 -12.65
C VAL A 76 -19.43 -0.54 -13.49
N SER A 77 -18.25 -0.34 -12.91
CA SER A 77 -16.97 -0.56 -13.58
C SER A 77 -15.92 -0.99 -12.57
N THR A 78 -15.12 -1.98 -12.94
CA THR A 78 -14.02 -2.48 -12.12
C THR A 78 -12.86 -2.89 -12.99
N TRP A 79 -11.64 -2.58 -12.60
CA TRP A 79 -10.44 -3.09 -13.25
C TRP A 79 -9.29 -3.24 -12.26
N SER A 80 -8.25 -3.97 -12.65
CA SER A 80 -7.00 -4.06 -11.87
C SER A 80 -5.80 -4.09 -12.78
N GLU A 81 -4.78 -3.32 -12.42
CA GLU A 81 -3.55 -3.21 -13.17
C GLU A 81 -2.32 -3.20 -12.24
N ARG A 82 -1.16 -3.52 -12.79
CA ARG A 82 0.12 -3.34 -12.12
C ARG A 82 0.66 -1.96 -12.48
N MET A 83 1.04 -1.19 -11.47
CA MET A 83 1.58 0.16 -11.62
C MET A 83 2.87 0.30 -10.85
N ASP A 84 3.78 1.11 -11.36
CA ASP A 84 4.98 1.47 -10.60
C ASP A 84 4.62 2.48 -9.50
N GLU A 85 5.45 2.58 -8.47
CA GLU A 85 5.23 3.45 -7.31
C GLU A 85 4.97 4.91 -7.71
N ARG A 86 5.68 5.42 -8.71
CA ARG A 86 5.51 6.80 -9.19
C ARG A 86 4.14 7.02 -9.81
N GLU A 87 3.64 6.05 -10.56
CA GLU A 87 2.32 6.11 -11.20
C GLU A 87 1.23 6.08 -10.14
N TRP A 88 1.33 5.15 -9.18
CA TRP A 88 0.41 5.08 -8.05
C TRP A 88 0.40 6.39 -7.25
N LEU A 89 1.56 6.90 -6.85
CA LEU A 89 1.66 8.13 -6.06
C LEU A 89 1.12 9.35 -6.83
N SER A 90 1.32 9.42 -8.15
CA SER A 90 0.76 10.48 -8.98
C SER A 90 -0.78 10.45 -8.98
N ILE A 91 -1.37 9.27 -9.15
CA ILE A 91 -2.83 9.10 -9.09
C ILE A 91 -3.34 9.44 -7.70
N ARG A 92 -2.74 8.86 -6.66
CA ARG A 92 -3.12 9.06 -5.26
C ARG A 92 -3.13 10.53 -4.89
N ASN A 93 -2.01 11.23 -5.12
CA ASN A 93 -1.90 12.64 -4.75
C ASN A 93 -2.91 13.51 -5.52
N ARG A 94 -3.12 13.25 -6.81
CA ARG A 94 -4.13 13.98 -7.60
C ARG A 94 -5.54 13.80 -7.02
N LEU A 95 -5.90 12.58 -6.59
CA LEU A 95 -7.22 12.29 -6.02
C LEU A 95 -7.37 12.89 -4.62
N THR A 96 -6.34 12.81 -3.78
CA THR A 96 -6.32 13.45 -2.45
C THR A 96 -6.42 14.98 -2.56
N ASP A 97 -5.73 15.58 -3.54
CA ASP A 97 -5.84 17.01 -3.81
C ASP A 97 -7.26 17.38 -4.26
N GLN A 98 -7.91 16.55 -5.08
CA GLN A 98 -9.30 16.77 -5.49
C GLN A 98 -10.27 16.71 -4.30
N GLU A 99 -10.16 15.74 -3.40
CA GLU A 99 -10.97 15.73 -2.17
C GLU A 99 -10.76 16.99 -1.32
N ALA A 100 -9.52 17.49 -1.21
CA ALA A 100 -9.23 18.70 -0.46
C ALA A 100 -9.88 19.98 -1.04
N HIS A 101 -10.20 19.99 -2.35
CA HIS A 101 -10.83 21.14 -3.02
C HIS A 101 -12.37 21.10 -3.02
N PHE A 102 -12.97 19.98 -2.64
CA PHE A 102 -14.41 19.83 -2.43
C PHE A 102 -14.68 19.53 -0.95
N PRO A 103 -14.61 20.53 -0.06
CA PRO A 103 -15.00 20.32 1.32
C PRO A 103 -16.49 19.93 1.36
N SER A 104 -16.76 18.83 2.06
CA SER A 104 -18.08 18.31 2.41
C SER A 104 -19.03 19.36 2.98
#